data_AF-F8NJ90-F1
#
_entry.id   AF-F8NJ90-F1
#
_cell.length_a   1.000
_cell.length_b   1.000
_cell.length_c   1.000
_cell.angle_alpha   90.00
_cell.angle_beta   90.00
_cell.angle_gamma   90.00
#
_symmetry.space_group_name_H-M   'P 1'
#
loop_
_entity.id
_entity.type
_entity.pdbx_description
1 polymer ?
#
loop_
_entity_poly.entity_id
_entity_poly.type
_entity_poly.pdbx_seq_one_letter_code
_entity_poly.pdbx_strand_id
1 'polypeptide(L)'
;MPIDTSSDVHAAVSNGIPPPDFELPFPDGPEIITANLLKLTELTPDPRTKFIFQNLVKYLHQFVKATNLSTEEWMLAINFLTRVGQTCTPLRQEMILLSDVLGVSALVDSLNNPVTEGATESSVLGPFFTEDAADVALGDSIASEGKGDYMYVEGSIKTTEGKPVPDAVIETWETDADGFYDTQYADRTHPDCRGRLRSGKDGKFGYRAVVPVAYPIPVDGPVGDLLMALNRHNIRPNHLHMIIEAPGFNKLVTAFYPEGDKYVYSDCVFGVKKSLVVTLKDIKDDNEARKRGFPNGGSFKLLELNLVLLSEEQKKANRAQYDREHGIYE
;
A
#
# COMPACT_ATOMS: atom_id res chain seq x y z
N MET A 1 -21.54 -11.35 -9.95
CA MET A 1 -22.67 -11.84 -10.77
C MET A 1 -22.97 -13.26 -10.34
N PRO A 2 -24.23 -13.65 -10.14
CA PRO A 2 -24.56 -15.04 -9.88
C PRO A 2 -24.13 -15.87 -11.10
N ILE A 3 -23.43 -16.98 -10.87
CA ILE A 3 -23.16 -17.96 -11.92
C ILE A 3 -24.51 -18.59 -12.20
N ASP A 4 -25.10 -18.21 -13.34
CA ASP A 4 -26.24 -18.88 -13.92
C ASP A 4 -25.82 -20.32 -14.24
N THR A 5 -26.22 -21.26 -13.37
CA THR A 5 -25.96 -22.70 -13.57
C THR A 5 -26.96 -23.33 -14.55
N SER A 6 -27.75 -22.52 -15.28
CA SER A 6 -28.59 -22.98 -16.37
C SER A 6 -28.04 -22.50 -17.72
N SER A 7 -26.95 -23.10 -18.19
CA SER A 7 -26.68 -23.05 -19.62
C SER A 7 -26.24 -24.41 -20.13
N ASP A 8 -27.12 -25.00 -20.93
CA ASP A 8 -26.75 -25.99 -21.93
C ASP A 8 -25.78 -25.31 -22.92
N VAL A 9 -24.48 -25.32 -22.60
CA VAL A 9 -23.44 -24.76 -23.48
C VAL A 9 -23.25 -25.71 -24.66
N HIS A 10 -24.01 -25.49 -25.74
CA HIS A 10 -23.91 -26.30 -26.97
C HIS A 10 -22.82 -25.82 -27.95
N ALA A 11 -22.18 -24.68 -27.69
CA ALA A 11 -21.07 -24.16 -28.51
C ALA A 11 -20.18 -23.18 -27.73
N ALA A 12 -18.92 -23.04 -28.16
CA ALA A 12 -18.01 -22.01 -27.66
C ALA A 12 -18.51 -20.61 -28.06
N VAL A 13 -18.41 -19.66 -27.12
CA VAL A 13 -18.90 -18.28 -27.31
C VAL A 13 -17.78 -17.41 -27.88
N SER A 14 -18.03 -16.77 -29.03
CA SER A 14 -17.14 -15.75 -29.58
C SER A 14 -17.28 -14.44 -28.80
N ASN A 15 -16.17 -13.70 -28.66
CA ASN A 15 -16.19 -12.33 -28.12
C ASN A 15 -16.73 -11.29 -29.12
N GLY A 16 -17.10 -11.70 -30.34
CA GLY A 16 -17.70 -10.85 -31.37
C GLY A 16 -16.71 -9.98 -32.15
N ILE A 17 -15.40 -10.10 -31.91
CA ILE A 17 -14.37 -9.34 -32.63
C ILE A 17 -14.01 -10.10 -33.92
N PRO A 18 -14.15 -9.50 -35.12
CA PRO A 18 -13.75 -10.14 -36.36
C PRO A 18 -12.22 -10.25 -36.46
N PRO A 19 -11.69 -11.15 -37.33
CA PRO A 19 -10.26 -11.17 -37.65
C PRO A 19 -9.77 -9.79 -38.14
N PRO A 20 -8.49 -9.45 -37.91
CA PRO A 20 -7.90 -8.23 -38.45
C PRO A 20 -7.96 -8.19 -39.98
N ASP A 21 -7.90 -6.99 -40.56
CA ASP A 21 -7.86 -6.75 -42.00
C ASP A 21 -6.48 -6.98 -42.63
N PHE A 22 -5.55 -7.56 -41.87
CA PHE A 22 -4.20 -7.92 -42.29
C PHE A 22 -3.86 -9.37 -41.91
N GLU A 23 -2.92 -9.96 -42.64
CA GLU A 23 -2.38 -11.28 -42.35
C GLU A 23 -1.15 -11.18 -41.44
N LEU A 24 -1.04 -12.11 -40.49
CA LEU A 24 0.16 -12.28 -39.66
C LEU A 24 1.01 -13.43 -40.23
N PRO A 25 2.35 -13.32 -40.25
CA PRO A 25 3.22 -14.45 -40.56
C PRO A 25 3.04 -15.59 -39.55
N PHE A 26 3.28 -16.83 -39.97
CA PHE A 26 3.23 -17.99 -39.08
C PHE A 26 4.30 -17.89 -37.99
N PRO A 27 3.99 -18.28 -36.73
CA PRO A 27 4.86 -18.10 -35.57
C PRO A 27 6.00 -19.15 -35.51
N ASP A 28 6.75 -19.30 -36.60
CA ASP A 28 7.82 -20.31 -36.74
C ASP A 28 9.10 -19.95 -35.95
N GLY A 29 9.15 -18.76 -35.34
CA GLY A 29 10.26 -18.26 -34.54
C GLY A 29 9.83 -17.29 -33.42
N PRO A 30 10.61 -17.18 -32.32
CA PRO A 30 10.25 -16.38 -31.14
C PRO A 30 10.15 -14.87 -31.44
N GLU A 31 10.93 -14.35 -32.39
CA GLU A 31 10.84 -12.98 -32.88
C GLU A 31 9.53 -12.71 -33.62
N ILE A 32 9.01 -13.70 -34.37
CA ILE A 32 7.75 -13.58 -35.10
C ILE A 32 6.57 -13.50 -34.13
N ILE A 33 6.56 -14.33 -33.07
CA ILE A 33 5.51 -14.31 -32.04
C ILE A 33 5.41 -12.92 -31.39
N THR A 34 6.55 -12.33 -31.04
CA THR A 34 6.57 -11.00 -30.41
C THR A 34 6.08 -9.92 -31.38
N ALA A 35 6.56 -9.93 -32.63
CA ALA A 35 6.14 -8.97 -33.65
C ALA A 35 4.64 -9.07 -33.96
N ASN A 36 4.10 -10.29 -34.05
CA ASN A 36 2.69 -10.55 -34.29
C ASN A 36 1.79 -9.98 -33.18
N LEU A 37 2.13 -10.24 -31.92
CA LEU A 37 1.36 -9.70 -30.79
C LEU A 37 1.43 -8.17 -30.77
N LEU A 38 2.60 -7.58 -31.01
CA LEU A 38 2.73 -6.12 -31.11
C LEU A 38 1.90 -5.54 -32.26
N LYS A 39 1.84 -6.22 -33.41
CA LYS A 39 0.96 -5.79 -34.51
C LYS A 39 -0.52 -5.83 -34.11
N LEU A 40 -0.96 -6.85 -33.38
CA LEU A 40 -2.33 -6.94 -32.86
C LEU A 40 -2.67 -5.84 -31.85
N THR A 41 -1.71 -5.42 -31.00
CA THR A 41 -1.94 -4.29 -30.09
C THR A 41 -2.18 -2.96 -30.81
N GLU A 42 -1.88 -2.84 -32.11
CA GLU A 42 -2.20 -1.63 -32.87
C GLU A 42 -3.70 -1.39 -33.00
N LEU A 43 -4.51 -2.45 -32.89
CA LEU A 43 -5.97 -2.43 -32.96
C LEU A 43 -6.62 -1.93 -31.66
N THR A 44 -5.86 -1.75 -30.57
CA THR A 44 -6.38 -1.26 -29.29
C THR A 44 -6.86 0.20 -29.44
N PRO A 45 -8.17 0.50 -29.25
CA PRO A 45 -8.70 1.84 -29.51
C PRO A 45 -8.20 2.90 -28.53
N ASP A 46 -8.08 2.54 -27.24
CA ASP A 46 -7.63 3.46 -26.20
C ASP A 46 -6.09 3.62 -26.27
N PRO A 47 -5.56 4.82 -26.55
CA PRO A 47 -4.12 5.03 -26.71
C PRO A 47 -3.31 4.68 -25.45
N ARG A 48 -3.86 4.91 -24.26
CA ARG A 48 -3.18 4.60 -23.00
C ARG A 48 -3.07 3.10 -22.78
N THR A 49 -4.15 2.36 -23.01
CA THR A 49 -4.20 0.90 -22.94
C THR A 49 -3.23 0.30 -23.96
N LYS A 50 -3.22 0.82 -25.19
CA LYS A 50 -2.25 0.43 -26.23
C LYS A 50 -0.82 0.61 -25.74
N PHE A 51 -0.47 1.79 -25.23
CA PHE A 51 0.86 2.10 -24.71
C PHE A 51 1.27 1.14 -23.58
N ILE A 52 0.39 0.89 -22.62
CA ILE A 52 0.68 -0.01 -21.48
C ILE A 52 0.95 -1.43 -21.97
N PHE A 53 0.04 -2.01 -22.77
CA PHE A 53 0.16 -3.40 -23.19
C PHE A 53 1.29 -3.61 -24.21
N GLN A 54 1.59 -2.63 -25.06
CA GLN A 54 2.77 -2.68 -25.92
C GLN A 54 4.07 -2.78 -25.12
N ASN A 55 4.22 -1.96 -24.07
CA ASN A 55 5.41 -2.01 -23.23
C ASN A 55 5.45 -3.29 -22.39
N LEU A 56 4.33 -3.70 -21.79
CA LEU A 56 4.25 -4.93 -21.01
C LEU A 56 4.65 -6.15 -21.85
N VAL A 57 4.10 -6.29 -23.06
CA VAL A 57 4.43 -7.40 -23.98
C VAL A 57 5.92 -7.39 -24.32
N LYS A 58 6.50 -6.22 -24.63
CA LYS A 58 7.93 -6.10 -24.93
C LYS A 58 8.79 -6.60 -23.78
N TYR A 59 8.58 -6.09 -22.56
CA TYR A 59 9.39 -6.46 -21.40
C TYR A 59 9.18 -7.92 -20.97
N LEU A 60 7.94 -8.41 -21.03
CA LEU A 60 7.64 -9.80 -20.69
C LEU A 60 8.30 -10.78 -21.67
N HIS A 61 8.14 -10.56 -22.98
CA HIS A 61 8.78 -11.42 -23.99
C HIS A 61 10.30 -11.29 -23.97
N GLN A 62 10.84 -10.10 -23.67
CA GLN A 62 12.26 -9.91 -23.49
C GLN A 62 12.79 -10.71 -22.28
N PHE A 63 12.08 -10.71 -21.15
CA PHE A 63 12.43 -11.52 -19.98
C PHE A 63 12.48 -13.01 -20.33
N VAL A 64 11.41 -13.55 -20.94
CA VAL A 64 11.33 -14.95 -21.37
C VAL A 64 12.50 -15.34 -22.28
N LYS A 65 12.84 -14.50 -23.25
CA LYS A 65 13.97 -14.74 -24.16
C LYS A 65 15.32 -14.63 -23.45
N ALA A 66 15.50 -13.63 -22.60
CA ALA A 66 16.77 -13.38 -21.90
C ALA A 66 17.11 -14.49 -20.90
N THR A 67 16.11 -15.11 -20.29
CA THR A 67 16.31 -16.24 -19.38
C THR A 67 16.28 -17.59 -20.09
N ASN A 68 15.92 -17.64 -21.38
CA ASN A 68 15.63 -18.88 -22.10
C ASN A 68 14.69 -19.80 -21.30
N LEU A 69 13.58 -19.21 -20.81
CA LEU A 69 12.67 -19.85 -19.86
C LEU A 69 12.20 -21.21 -20.37
N SER A 70 12.46 -22.28 -19.61
CA SER A 70 12.02 -23.62 -19.96
C SER A 70 10.52 -23.81 -19.74
N THR A 71 9.94 -24.84 -20.37
CA THR A 71 8.53 -25.21 -20.16
C THR A 71 8.25 -25.57 -18.70
N GLU A 72 9.20 -26.19 -18.01
CA GLU A 72 9.07 -26.56 -16.60
C GLU A 72 9.04 -25.30 -15.72
N GLU A 73 9.98 -24.37 -15.89
CA GLU A 73 10.01 -23.09 -15.17
C GLU A 73 8.76 -22.25 -15.46
N TRP A 74 8.30 -22.23 -16.71
CA TRP A 74 7.05 -21.58 -17.08
C TRP A 74 5.85 -22.19 -16.34
N MET A 75 5.74 -23.52 -16.30
CA MET A 75 4.66 -24.19 -15.55
C MET A 75 4.74 -23.91 -14.04
N LEU A 76 5.95 -23.83 -13.47
CA LEU A 76 6.14 -23.43 -12.07
C LEU A 76 5.62 -22.01 -11.83
N ALA A 77 5.93 -21.06 -12.72
CA ALA A 77 5.42 -19.69 -12.64
C ALA A 77 3.89 -19.61 -12.77
N ILE A 78 3.29 -20.39 -13.68
CA ILE A 78 1.82 -20.48 -13.82
C ILE A 78 1.17 -21.02 -12.54
N ASN A 79 1.72 -22.09 -11.97
CA ASN A 79 1.22 -22.67 -10.73
C ASN A 79 1.38 -21.71 -9.54
N PHE A 80 2.50 -20.99 -9.47
CA PHE A 80 2.73 -19.94 -8.48
C PHE A 80 1.65 -18.85 -8.55
N LEU A 81 1.45 -18.23 -9.72
CA LEU A 81 0.44 -17.18 -9.91
C LEU A 81 -0.99 -17.69 -9.65
N THR A 82 -1.27 -18.94 -10.02
CA THR A 82 -2.56 -19.59 -9.71
C THR A 82 -2.79 -19.69 -8.21
N ARG A 83 -1.78 -20.17 -7.45
CA ARG A 83 -1.86 -20.25 -5.99
C ARG A 83 -2.01 -18.86 -5.37
N VAL A 84 -1.30 -17.84 -5.86
CA VAL A 84 -1.44 -16.45 -5.37
C VAL A 84 -2.89 -16.00 -5.51
N GLY A 85 -3.53 -16.25 -6.66
CA GLY A 85 -4.94 -15.93 -6.86
C GLY A 85 -5.87 -16.70 -5.91
N GLN A 86 -5.63 -18.00 -5.71
CA GLN A 86 -6.44 -18.87 -4.83
C GLN A 86 -6.28 -18.56 -3.33
N THR A 87 -5.16 -17.96 -2.93
CA THR A 87 -4.93 -17.52 -1.54
C THR A 87 -5.63 -16.19 -1.21
N CYS A 88 -6.07 -15.43 -2.21
CA CYS A 88 -6.79 -14.18 -1.99
C CYS A 88 -8.20 -14.44 -1.40
N THR A 89 -8.57 -13.64 -0.40
CA THR A 89 -9.89 -13.62 0.26
C THR A 89 -10.35 -12.16 0.44
N PRO A 90 -11.57 -11.88 0.93
CA PRO A 90 -11.98 -10.50 1.23
C PRO A 90 -11.08 -9.76 2.23
N LEU A 91 -10.38 -10.49 3.13
CA LEU A 91 -9.48 -9.92 4.13
C LEU A 91 -7.99 -10.10 3.80
N ARG A 92 -7.65 -10.96 2.83
CA ARG A 92 -6.26 -11.25 2.42
C ARG A 92 -6.08 -11.00 0.93
N GLN A 93 -5.21 -10.06 0.57
CA GLN A 93 -4.87 -9.76 -0.81
C GLN A 93 -3.44 -10.22 -1.15
N GLU A 94 -3.27 -11.52 -1.43
CA GLU A 94 -1.95 -12.11 -1.77
C GLU A 94 -1.37 -11.51 -3.06
N MET A 95 -2.21 -11.08 -4.01
CA MET A 95 -1.78 -10.35 -5.21
C MET A 95 -1.16 -8.99 -4.88
N ILE A 96 -1.72 -8.26 -3.91
CA ILE A 96 -1.14 -7.00 -3.41
C ILE A 96 0.17 -7.31 -2.68
N LEU A 97 0.20 -8.35 -1.84
CA LEU A 97 1.42 -8.74 -1.14
C LEU A 97 2.55 -9.14 -2.10
N LEU A 98 2.22 -9.80 -3.22
CA LEU A 98 3.20 -10.09 -4.29
C LEU A 98 3.74 -8.80 -4.91
N SER A 99 2.88 -7.82 -5.20
CA SER A 99 3.27 -6.49 -5.67
C SER A 99 4.17 -5.78 -4.65
N ASP A 100 3.85 -5.87 -3.37
CA ASP A 100 4.60 -5.26 -2.27
C ASP A 100 6.02 -5.83 -2.18
N VAL A 101 6.16 -7.16 -2.12
CA VAL A 101 7.49 -7.78 -1.98
C VAL A 101 8.33 -7.68 -3.25
N LEU A 102 7.73 -7.54 -4.42
CA LEU A 102 8.46 -7.27 -5.67
C LEU A 102 8.79 -5.77 -5.83
N GLY A 103 8.39 -4.91 -4.88
CA GLY A 103 8.64 -3.48 -4.90
C GLY A 103 7.77 -2.68 -5.88
N VAL A 104 6.79 -3.33 -6.52
CA VAL A 104 5.91 -2.69 -7.50
C VAL A 104 5.00 -1.66 -6.82
N SER A 105 4.46 -1.98 -5.64
CA SER A 105 3.61 -1.04 -4.89
C SER A 105 4.35 0.23 -4.48
N ALA A 106 5.57 0.09 -3.95
CA ALA A 106 6.42 1.22 -3.57
C ALA A 106 6.86 2.04 -4.80
N LEU A 107 7.17 1.38 -5.92
CA LEU A 107 7.50 2.05 -7.18
C LEU A 107 6.30 2.84 -7.72
N VAL A 108 5.11 2.25 -7.74
CA VAL A 108 3.87 2.92 -8.17
C VAL A 108 3.56 4.11 -7.26
N ASP A 109 3.69 3.95 -5.94
CA ASP A 109 3.56 5.06 -5.00
C ASP A 109 4.53 6.20 -5.35
N SER A 110 5.83 5.91 -5.47
CA SER A 110 6.83 6.93 -5.74
C SER A 110 6.62 7.66 -7.07
N LEU A 111 6.18 6.95 -8.12
CA LEU A 111 5.90 7.56 -9.43
C LEU A 111 4.63 8.42 -9.43
N ASN A 112 3.62 8.02 -8.65
CA ASN A 112 2.37 8.75 -8.57
C ASN A 112 2.41 9.86 -7.52
N ASN A 113 3.31 9.77 -6.54
CA ASN A 113 3.53 10.69 -5.43
C ASN A 113 4.97 11.23 -5.40
N PRO A 114 5.36 12.03 -6.42
CA PRO A 114 6.68 12.65 -6.43
C PRO A 114 6.87 13.55 -5.20
N VAL A 115 8.09 13.54 -4.67
CA VAL A 115 8.47 14.33 -3.50
C VAL A 115 8.20 15.80 -3.76
N THR A 116 7.47 16.43 -2.85
CA THR A 116 7.23 17.87 -2.87
C THR A 116 7.87 18.45 -1.62
N GLU A 117 8.79 19.40 -1.80
CA GLU A 117 9.51 20.00 -0.69
C GLU A 117 8.53 20.56 0.36
N GLY A 118 8.74 20.19 1.62
CA GLY A 118 7.91 20.61 2.75
C GLY A 118 6.57 19.87 2.90
N ALA A 119 6.14 19.06 1.92
CA ALA A 119 4.95 18.22 2.06
C ALA A 119 5.28 16.87 2.72
N THR A 120 4.32 16.28 3.42
CA THR A 120 4.49 14.92 3.97
C THR A 120 4.50 13.90 2.85
N GLU A 121 5.50 13.02 2.82
CA GLU A 121 5.62 11.98 1.81
C GLU A 121 4.57 10.87 2.02
N SER A 122 4.11 10.28 0.91
CA SER A 122 3.27 9.09 0.95
C SER A 122 4.09 7.84 1.26
N SER A 123 3.40 6.75 1.59
CA SER A 123 3.96 5.39 1.63
C SER A 123 2.90 4.38 1.18
N VAL A 124 3.30 3.11 1.05
CA VAL A 124 2.41 2.02 0.67
C VAL A 124 1.28 1.84 1.68
N LEU A 125 0.07 1.61 1.17
CA LEU A 125 -1.12 1.36 2.01
C LEU A 125 -0.98 0.07 2.84
N GLY A 126 -0.35 -0.96 2.26
CA GLY A 126 -0.31 -2.29 2.82
C GLY A 126 -1.66 -3.04 2.73
N PRO A 127 -1.68 -4.34 3.05
CA PRO A 127 -2.86 -5.18 2.84
C PRO A 127 -3.86 -5.17 4.01
N PHE A 128 -3.59 -4.44 5.09
CA PHE A 128 -4.36 -4.51 6.35
C PHE A 128 -5.27 -3.30 6.62
N PHE A 129 -5.51 -2.49 5.59
CA PHE A 129 -6.50 -1.42 5.66
C PHE A 129 -7.93 -1.99 5.56
N THR A 130 -8.82 -1.51 6.40
CA THR A 130 -10.26 -1.81 6.36
C THR A 130 -11.08 -0.54 6.56
N GLU A 131 -12.25 -0.48 5.93
CA GLU A 131 -13.14 0.70 5.97
C GLU A 131 -13.93 0.82 7.28
N ASP A 132 -13.90 -0.21 8.14
CA ASP A 132 -14.71 -0.33 9.35
C ASP A 132 -14.06 0.30 10.60
N ALA A 133 -13.06 1.17 10.43
CA ALA A 133 -12.43 1.89 11.54
C ALA A 133 -13.48 2.59 12.44
N ALA A 134 -13.32 2.47 13.76
CA ALA A 134 -14.21 3.10 14.73
C ALA A 134 -13.96 4.61 14.81
N ASP A 135 -15.03 5.41 14.84
CA ASP A 135 -14.91 6.85 15.11
C ASP A 135 -14.56 7.10 16.58
N VAL A 136 -13.49 7.86 16.82
CA VAL A 136 -13.00 8.24 18.16
C VAL A 136 -12.85 9.76 18.29
N ALA A 137 -13.06 10.30 19.49
CA ALA A 137 -12.87 11.72 19.72
C ALA A 137 -11.38 12.08 19.89
N LEU A 138 -11.07 13.37 19.80
CA LEU A 138 -9.72 13.86 20.13
C LEU A 138 -9.37 13.50 21.58
N GLY A 139 -8.25 12.79 21.76
CA GLY A 139 -7.75 12.30 23.04
C GLY A 139 -8.27 10.92 23.45
N ASP A 140 -9.19 10.31 22.70
CA ASP A 140 -9.63 8.94 22.94
C ASP A 140 -8.61 7.90 22.44
N SER A 141 -8.87 6.62 22.70
CA SER A 141 -7.98 5.52 22.33
C SER A 141 -8.43 4.82 21.06
N ILE A 142 -7.50 4.48 20.18
CA ILE A 142 -7.71 3.56 19.06
C ILE A 142 -7.45 2.09 19.42
N ALA A 143 -6.91 1.85 20.62
CA ALA A 143 -6.50 0.53 21.09
C ALA A 143 -7.16 0.17 22.44
N SER A 144 -7.58 -1.08 22.57
CA SER A 144 -8.04 -1.66 23.83
C SER A 144 -6.90 -1.77 24.85
N GLU A 145 -7.26 -1.79 26.13
CA GLU A 145 -6.28 -2.00 27.21
C GLU A 145 -5.56 -3.34 27.09
N GLY A 146 -4.26 -3.35 27.38
CA GLY A 146 -3.41 -4.54 27.31
C GLY A 146 -2.88 -4.88 25.92
N LYS A 147 -3.16 -4.06 24.89
CA LYS A 147 -2.65 -4.27 23.52
C LYS A 147 -1.19 -3.89 23.31
N GLY A 148 -0.55 -3.20 24.26
CA GLY A 148 0.86 -2.88 24.18
C GLY A 148 1.27 -1.73 25.08
N ASP A 149 2.52 -1.31 24.96
CA ASP A 149 3.04 -0.15 25.67
C ASP A 149 2.30 1.11 25.21
N TYR A 150 1.90 1.97 26.15
CA TYR A 150 1.16 3.18 25.82
C TYR A 150 1.94 4.12 24.92
N MET A 151 1.26 4.58 23.87
CA MET A 151 1.71 5.66 22.99
C MET A 151 0.64 6.75 22.93
N TYR A 152 1.05 8.01 22.94
CA TYR A 152 0.19 9.12 22.58
C TYR A 152 0.70 9.72 21.27
N VAL A 153 -0.19 9.83 20.29
CA VAL A 153 0.10 10.46 19.01
C VAL A 153 -0.53 11.84 19.02
N GLU A 154 0.24 12.87 18.70
CA GLU A 154 -0.29 14.23 18.54
C GLU A 154 0.37 14.98 17.40
N GLY A 155 -0.31 15.98 16.87
CA GLY A 155 0.22 16.71 15.74
C GLY A 155 -0.67 17.82 15.23
N SER A 156 -0.29 18.33 14.06
CA SER A 156 -1.11 19.27 13.29
C SER A 156 -1.07 18.97 11.80
N ILE A 157 -2.18 19.22 11.13
CA ILE A 157 -2.34 19.15 9.69
C ILE A 157 -2.36 20.56 9.13
N LYS A 158 -1.48 20.84 8.17
CA LYS A 158 -1.31 22.15 7.55
C LYS A 158 -1.25 22.06 6.03
N THR A 159 -1.48 23.20 5.39
CA THR A 159 -1.16 23.41 3.97
C THR A 159 0.33 23.66 3.79
N THR A 160 0.81 23.67 2.54
CA THR A 160 2.20 24.02 2.21
C THR A 160 2.56 25.47 2.56
N GLU A 161 1.57 26.36 2.73
CA GLU A 161 1.75 27.72 3.24
C GLU A 161 1.66 27.81 4.77
N GLY A 162 1.55 26.69 5.47
CA GLY A 162 1.54 26.61 6.93
C GLY A 162 0.17 26.93 7.58
N LYS A 163 -0.90 27.05 6.79
CA LYS A 163 -2.25 27.29 7.33
C LYS A 163 -2.83 25.98 7.88
N PRO A 164 -3.57 26.01 9.01
CA PRO A 164 -4.20 24.80 9.54
C PRO A 164 -5.28 24.26 8.59
N VAL A 165 -5.40 22.93 8.51
CA VAL A 165 -6.48 22.24 7.79
C VAL A 165 -7.44 21.65 8.82
N PRO A 166 -8.59 22.30 9.09
CA PRO A 166 -9.56 21.81 10.05
C PRO A 166 -10.41 20.68 9.48
N ASP A 167 -11.02 19.89 10.36
CA ASP A 167 -11.99 18.83 10.04
C ASP A 167 -11.50 17.74 9.07
N ALA A 168 -10.18 17.70 8.80
CA ALA A 168 -9.54 16.63 8.05
C ALA A 168 -9.76 15.29 8.77
N VAL A 169 -10.22 14.29 8.02
CA VAL A 169 -10.38 12.91 8.49
C VAL A 169 -9.00 12.28 8.57
N ILE A 170 -8.70 11.67 9.70
CA ILE A 170 -7.51 10.89 9.96
C ILE A 170 -7.98 9.47 10.26
N GLU A 171 -7.64 8.52 9.40
CA GLU A 171 -7.80 7.09 9.69
C GLU A 171 -6.41 6.52 9.97
N THR A 172 -6.27 5.81 11.08
CA THR A 172 -4.97 5.34 11.57
C THR A 172 -5.10 3.92 12.10
N TRP A 173 -4.07 3.11 11.89
CA TRP A 173 -4.03 1.73 12.35
C TRP A 173 -2.58 1.24 12.53
N GLU A 174 -2.42 0.26 13.40
CA GLU A 174 -1.12 -0.30 13.77
C GLU A 174 -1.25 -1.76 14.25
N THR A 175 -0.11 -2.41 14.46
CA THR A 175 -0.07 -3.71 15.13
C THR A 175 -0.11 -3.55 16.64
N ASP A 176 -0.62 -4.57 17.33
CA ASP A 176 -0.46 -4.70 18.78
C ASP A 176 0.95 -5.19 19.16
N ALA A 177 1.20 -5.37 20.45
CA ALA A 177 2.48 -5.82 21.01
C ALA A 177 2.92 -7.22 20.53
N ASP A 178 1.99 -8.03 20.02
CA ASP A 178 2.28 -9.34 19.43
C ASP A 178 2.60 -9.25 17.92
N GLY A 179 2.51 -8.05 17.33
CA GLY A 179 2.80 -7.80 15.93
C GLY A 179 1.64 -8.15 14.99
N PHE A 180 0.41 -8.24 15.51
CA PHE A 180 -0.77 -8.52 14.70
C PHE A 180 -1.64 -7.28 14.51
N TYR A 181 -2.19 -7.13 13.30
CA TYR A 181 -3.37 -6.31 13.08
C TYR A 181 -4.61 -7.06 13.58
N ASP A 182 -5.62 -6.32 14.03
CA ASP A 182 -6.93 -6.84 14.41
C ASP A 182 -7.52 -7.81 13.37
N THR A 183 -7.37 -7.51 12.08
CA THR A 183 -7.85 -8.33 10.95
C THR A 183 -7.24 -9.73 10.87
N GLN A 184 -6.12 -9.97 11.55
CA GLN A 184 -5.44 -11.27 11.55
C GLN A 184 -5.96 -12.21 12.64
N TYR A 185 -6.69 -11.70 13.63
CA TYR A 185 -7.30 -12.50 14.67
C TYR A 185 -8.58 -13.18 14.16
N ALA A 186 -8.64 -14.50 14.26
CA ALA A 186 -9.78 -15.30 13.80
C ALA A 186 -11.09 -14.99 14.56
N ASP A 187 -10.96 -14.49 15.79
CA ASP A 187 -12.04 -14.10 16.70
C ASP A 187 -12.28 -12.58 16.72
N ARG A 188 -11.80 -11.83 15.71
CA ARG A 188 -12.09 -10.40 15.57
C ARG A 188 -13.59 -10.13 15.60
N THR A 189 -14.02 -9.32 16.57
CA THR A 189 -15.43 -8.90 16.73
C THR A 189 -15.67 -7.42 16.40
N HIS A 190 -14.63 -6.60 16.50
CA HIS A 190 -14.66 -5.15 16.26
C HIS A 190 -13.26 -4.69 15.81
N PRO A 191 -13.13 -3.50 15.19
CA PRO A 191 -11.84 -2.90 14.94
C PRO A 191 -11.10 -2.59 16.25
N ASP A 192 -9.81 -2.92 16.30
CA ASP A 192 -8.93 -2.62 17.43
C ASP A 192 -7.55 -2.20 16.91
N CYS A 193 -6.81 -1.41 17.69
CA CYS A 193 -5.60 -0.70 17.24
C CYS A 193 -5.82 0.06 15.90
N ARG A 194 -7.05 0.58 15.72
CA ARG A 194 -7.54 1.25 14.51
C ARG A 194 -8.62 2.24 14.88
N GLY A 195 -8.51 3.46 14.35
CA GLY A 195 -9.52 4.49 14.60
C GLY A 195 -9.58 5.55 13.53
N ARG A 196 -10.70 6.27 13.53
CA ARG A 196 -10.98 7.42 12.68
C ARG A 196 -11.29 8.63 13.57
N LEU A 197 -10.61 9.73 13.33
CA LEU A 197 -10.81 10.98 14.05
C LEU A 197 -10.78 12.16 13.08
N ARG A 198 -11.15 13.34 13.58
CA ARG A 198 -11.08 14.60 12.81
C ARG A 198 -10.19 15.60 13.51
N SER A 199 -9.35 16.28 12.74
CA SER A 199 -8.56 17.41 13.24
C SER A 199 -9.45 18.55 13.71
N GLY A 200 -9.01 19.26 14.75
CA GLY A 200 -9.70 20.42 15.30
C GLY A 200 -9.61 21.66 14.41
N LYS A 201 -10.24 22.75 14.86
CA LYS A 201 -10.30 24.02 14.12
C LYS A 201 -8.92 24.65 13.83
N ASP A 202 -7.93 24.34 14.66
CA ASP A 202 -6.54 24.77 14.49
C ASP A 202 -5.67 23.72 13.77
N GLY A 203 -6.30 22.72 13.15
CA GLY A 203 -5.66 21.61 12.45
C GLY A 203 -5.00 20.60 13.38
N LYS A 204 -5.11 20.74 14.71
CA LYS A 204 -4.48 19.83 15.66
C LYS A 204 -5.28 18.56 15.86
N PHE A 205 -4.59 17.48 16.21
CA PHE A 205 -5.20 16.23 16.63
C PHE A 205 -4.35 15.58 17.72
N GLY A 206 -4.96 14.65 18.45
CA GLY A 206 -4.24 13.75 19.35
C GLY A 206 -5.12 12.60 19.78
N TYR A 207 -4.52 11.44 20.08
CA TYR A 207 -5.20 10.23 20.50
C TYR A 207 -4.23 9.27 21.20
N ARG A 208 -4.78 8.35 21.99
CA ARG A 208 -4.06 7.23 22.61
C ARG A 208 -3.98 6.05 21.66
N ALA A 209 -2.84 5.38 21.70
CA ALA A 209 -2.40 4.31 20.81
C ALA A 209 -1.49 3.36 21.60
N VAL A 210 -0.92 2.37 20.93
CA VAL A 210 0.12 1.49 21.50
C VAL A 210 1.39 1.58 20.67
N VAL A 211 2.56 1.28 21.24
CA VAL A 211 3.80 1.26 20.46
C VAL A 211 3.79 0.01 19.56
N PRO A 212 3.77 0.14 18.23
CA PRO A 212 3.80 -1.02 17.36
C PRO A 212 5.17 -1.70 17.43
N VAL A 213 5.19 -2.98 17.10
CA VAL A 213 6.41 -3.80 17.01
C VAL A 213 6.70 -4.20 15.56
N ALA A 214 7.96 -4.52 15.28
CA ALA A 214 8.34 -5.13 14.02
C ALA A 214 7.61 -6.46 13.87
N TYR A 215 7.07 -6.75 12.69
CA TYR A 215 6.25 -7.93 12.49
C TYR A 215 6.50 -8.60 11.14
N PRO A 216 6.32 -9.93 11.06
CA PRO A 216 6.35 -10.66 9.80
C PRO A 216 5.10 -10.42 8.97
N ILE A 217 5.24 -10.13 7.67
CA ILE A 217 4.13 -10.32 6.72
C ILE A 217 3.79 -11.82 6.61
N PRO A 218 2.54 -12.18 6.22
CA PRO A 218 2.13 -13.57 6.07
C PRO A 218 3.08 -14.36 5.16
N VAL A 219 3.49 -15.55 5.61
CA VAL A 219 4.42 -16.46 4.88
C VAL A 219 3.83 -17.86 4.68
N ASP A 220 2.58 -18.06 5.09
CA ASP A 220 1.80 -19.29 4.89
C ASP A 220 1.23 -19.41 3.46
N GLY A 221 1.56 -18.45 2.58
CA GLY A 221 1.14 -18.41 1.18
C GLY A 221 2.31 -18.41 0.20
N PRO A 222 2.02 -18.39 -1.12
CA PRO A 222 3.05 -18.43 -2.15
C PRO A 222 4.05 -17.27 -2.05
N VAL A 223 3.65 -16.10 -1.57
CA VAL A 223 4.61 -14.99 -1.37
C VAL A 223 5.68 -15.35 -0.33
N GLY A 224 5.32 -16.12 0.70
CA GLY A 224 6.28 -16.69 1.65
C GLY A 224 7.28 -17.62 0.96
N ASP A 225 6.80 -18.52 0.11
CA ASP A 225 7.66 -19.42 -0.70
C ASP A 225 8.66 -18.61 -1.54
N LEU A 226 8.20 -17.52 -2.18
CA LEU A 226 9.05 -16.63 -2.98
C LEU A 226 10.13 -15.95 -2.14
N LEU A 227 9.78 -15.41 -0.96
CA LEU A 227 10.75 -14.76 -0.09
C LEU A 227 11.83 -15.75 0.39
N MET A 228 11.43 -16.97 0.75
CA MET A 228 12.37 -18.03 1.12
C MET A 228 13.28 -18.41 -0.05
N ALA A 229 12.73 -18.57 -1.26
CA ALA A 229 13.50 -18.86 -2.46
C ALA A 229 14.52 -17.76 -2.81
N LEU A 230 14.20 -16.50 -2.50
CA LEU A 230 15.08 -15.35 -2.69
C LEU A 230 16.00 -15.07 -1.49
N ASN A 231 15.96 -15.90 -0.43
CA ASN A 231 16.69 -15.70 0.81
C ASN A 231 16.44 -14.31 1.45
N ARG A 232 15.17 -13.86 1.45
CA ARG A 232 14.71 -12.59 2.02
C ARG A 232 13.92 -12.82 3.30
N HIS A 233 14.11 -11.94 4.28
CA HIS A 233 13.22 -11.93 5.46
C HIS A 233 11.86 -11.33 5.12
N ASN A 234 10.84 -11.69 5.89
CA ASN A 234 9.47 -11.20 5.77
C ASN A 234 9.12 -10.11 6.80
N ILE A 235 10.08 -9.61 7.56
CA ILE A 235 9.83 -8.60 8.61
C ILE A 235 9.67 -7.20 8.03
N ARG A 236 8.62 -6.50 8.46
CA ARG A 236 8.48 -5.04 8.36
C ARG A 236 8.95 -4.39 9.65
N PRO A 237 9.62 -3.22 9.59
CA PRO A 237 9.89 -2.44 10.79
C PRO A 237 8.60 -2.03 11.48
N ASN A 238 8.64 -1.69 12.76
CA ASN A 238 7.48 -1.12 13.43
C ASN A 238 7.03 0.18 12.74
N HIS A 239 5.71 0.36 12.62
CA HIS A 239 5.14 1.56 12.03
C HIS A 239 3.69 1.77 12.39
N LEU A 240 3.27 3.02 12.28
CA LEU A 240 1.90 3.48 12.41
C LEU A 240 1.43 3.97 11.03
N HIS A 241 0.33 3.42 10.54
CA HIS A 241 -0.28 3.89 9.30
C HIS A 241 -1.20 5.09 9.51
N MET A 242 -1.29 5.95 8.50
CA MET A 242 -2.26 7.03 8.42
C MET A 242 -2.79 7.23 7.00
N ILE A 243 -4.11 7.41 6.90
CA ILE A 243 -4.79 8.03 5.76
C ILE A 243 -5.34 9.37 6.23
N ILE A 244 -5.07 10.42 5.47
CA ILE A 244 -5.56 11.76 5.77
C ILE A 244 -6.32 12.29 4.56
N GLU A 245 -7.56 12.72 4.79
CA GLU A 245 -8.47 13.23 3.76
C GLU A 245 -9.11 14.54 4.21
N ALA A 246 -9.10 15.54 3.32
CA ALA A 246 -9.77 16.81 3.52
C ALA A 246 -10.29 17.34 2.18
N PRO A 247 -11.47 18.00 2.14
CA PRO A 247 -12.00 18.56 0.90
C PRO A 247 -11.01 19.52 0.22
N GLY A 248 -10.72 19.28 -1.06
CA GLY A 248 -9.78 20.08 -1.86
C GLY A 248 -8.30 19.68 -1.71
N PHE A 249 -7.99 18.68 -0.88
CA PHE A 249 -6.65 18.16 -0.68
C PHE A 249 -6.50 16.75 -1.24
N ASN A 250 -5.32 16.45 -1.78
CA ASN A 250 -4.96 15.11 -2.17
C ASN A 250 -4.93 14.17 -0.96
N LYS A 251 -5.69 13.07 -1.04
CA LYS A 251 -5.65 11.98 -0.06
C LYS A 251 -4.20 11.54 0.18
N LEU A 252 -3.74 11.65 1.42
CA LEU A 252 -2.41 11.22 1.82
C LEU A 252 -2.50 9.85 2.48
N VAL A 253 -1.90 8.84 1.85
CA VAL A 253 -1.62 7.54 2.47
C VAL A 253 -0.16 7.54 2.89
N THR A 254 0.13 7.31 4.17
CA THR A 254 1.50 7.33 4.69
C THR A 254 1.67 6.38 5.88
N ALA A 255 2.91 6.22 6.34
CA ALA A 255 3.27 5.45 7.52
C ALA A 255 4.47 6.10 8.21
N PHE A 256 4.53 6.01 9.54
CA PHE A 256 5.63 6.55 10.35
C PHE A 256 6.39 5.42 11.03
N TYR A 257 7.72 5.45 10.91
CA TYR A 257 8.62 4.39 11.33
C TYR A 257 9.49 4.87 12.50
N PRO A 258 9.22 4.44 13.75
CA PRO A 258 10.10 4.75 14.87
C PRO A 258 11.56 4.38 14.61
N GLU A 259 12.47 5.29 14.93
CA GLU A 259 13.90 5.03 14.85
C GLU A 259 14.35 3.96 15.87
N GLY A 260 15.46 3.28 15.57
CA GLY A 260 16.03 2.24 16.44
C GLY A 260 15.63 0.81 16.07
N ASP A 261 14.62 0.63 15.21
CA ASP A 261 14.33 -0.68 14.62
C ASP A 261 15.34 -1.00 13.51
N LYS A 262 16.01 -2.15 13.64
CA LYS A 262 17.01 -2.63 12.68
C LYS A 262 16.43 -2.89 11.28
N TYR A 263 15.12 -3.15 11.17
CA TYR A 263 14.46 -3.46 9.90
C TYR A 263 14.10 -2.21 9.08
N VAL A 264 14.31 -1.00 9.61
CA VAL A 264 14.11 0.27 8.87
C VAL A 264 14.97 0.33 7.60
N TYR A 265 16.13 -0.33 7.61
CA TYR A 265 17.04 -0.38 6.47
C TYR A 265 16.80 -1.55 5.52
N SER A 266 15.82 -2.41 5.81
CA SER A 266 15.59 -3.64 5.05
C SER A 266 14.11 -4.06 4.96
N ASP A 267 13.17 -3.12 5.11
CA ASP A 267 11.72 -3.39 5.01
C ASP A 267 11.38 -4.29 3.81
N CYS A 268 10.70 -5.41 4.07
CA CYS A 268 10.46 -6.45 3.06
C CYS A 268 9.55 -5.97 1.91
N VAL A 269 8.88 -4.82 2.08
CA VAL A 269 8.00 -4.19 1.07
C VAL A 269 8.46 -2.80 0.63
N PHE A 270 9.65 -2.36 1.04
CA PHE A 270 10.25 -1.09 0.63
C PHE A 270 9.39 0.16 0.96
N GLY A 271 8.66 0.16 2.08
CA GLY A 271 7.77 1.27 2.47
C GLY A 271 8.47 2.43 3.19
N VAL A 272 9.67 2.20 3.73
CA VAL A 272 10.41 3.20 4.51
C VAL A 272 10.96 4.31 3.61
N LYS A 273 10.65 5.56 3.96
CA LYS A 273 11.32 6.75 3.42
C LYS A 273 11.99 7.50 4.57
N LYS A 274 13.13 8.14 4.30
CA LYS A 274 13.93 8.82 5.33
C LYS A 274 13.15 9.88 6.11
N SER A 275 12.29 10.63 5.43
CA SER A 275 11.44 11.68 6.04
C SER A 275 10.33 11.12 6.94
N LEU A 276 10.01 9.83 6.80
CA LEU A 276 8.98 9.12 7.55
C LEU A 276 9.55 8.35 8.75
N VAL A 277 10.88 8.38 8.95
CA VAL A 277 11.51 7.87 10.17
C VAL A 277 11.34 8.91 11.28
N VAL A 278 10.75 8.51 12.40
CA VAL A 278 10.33 9.40 13.50
C VAL A 278 10.95 9.00 14.83
N THR A 279 11.03 9.95 15.76
CA THR A 279 11.50 9.69 17.14
C THR A 279 10.31 9.55 18.07
N LEU A 280 10.29 8.49 18.88
CA LEU A 280 9.37 8.35 20.01
C LEU A 280 10.02 8.93 21.27
N LYS A 281 9.39 9.93 21.88
CA LYS A 281 9.88 10.55 23.12
C LYS A 281 9.38 9.76 24.33
N ASP A 282 10.29 9.42 25.24
CA ASP A 282 9.93 8.82 26.53
C ASP A 282 9.37 9.85 27.51
N ILE A 283 8.10 9.71 27.86
CA ILE A 283 7.46 10.53 28.90
C ILE A 283 7.31 9.68 30.15
N LYS A 284 8.05 10.05 31.21
CA LYS A 284 8.05 9.37 32.51
C LYS A 284 7.36 10.23 33.57
N ASP A 285 6.10 10.55 33.34
CA ASP A 285 5.29 11.40 34.21
C ASP A 285 3.85 10.86 34.32
N ASP A 286 3.52 10.33 35.50
CA ASP A 286 2.20 9.75 35.80
C ASP A 286 1.08 10.79 35.71
N ASN A 287 1.33 12.05 36.10
CA ASN A 287 0.33 13.11 36.02
C ASN A 287 0.00 13.43 34.58
N GLU A 288 1.02 13.52 33.71
CA GLU A 288 0.80 13.76 32.28
C GLU A 288 0.11 12.55 31.61
N ALA A 289 0.48 11.32 31.99
CA ALA A 289 -0.19 10.12 31.49
C ALA A 289 -1.70 10.10 31.85
N ARG A 290 -2.04 10.39 33.12
CA ARG A 290 -3.43 10.48 33.57
C ARG A 290 -4.19 11.62 32.92
N LYS A 291 -3.54 12.77 32.71
CA LYS A 291 -4.14 13.93 32.01
C LYS A 291 -4.45 13.60 30.55
N ARG A 292 -3.63 12.76 29.89
CA ARG A 292 -3.88 12.22 28.55
C ARG A 292 -4.84 11.02 28.55
N GLY A 293 -5.36 10.65 29.71
CA GLY A 293 -6.41 9.65 29.92
C GLY A 293 -5.95 8.19 29.82
N PHE A 294 -4.65 7.91 30.02
CA PHE A 294 -4.18 6.54 30.24
C PHE A 294 -4.67 6.06 31.60
N PRO A 295 -5.52 5.01 31.69
CA PRO A 295 -6.19 4.64 32.94
C PRO A 295 -5.20 4.18 34.02
N ASN A 296 -4.12 3.50 33.61
CA ASN A 296 -3.10 3.02 34.52
C ASN A 296 -2.04 4.07 34.88
N GLY A 297 -2.05 5.25 34.24
CA GLY A 297 -1.00 6.25 34.38
C GLY A 297 0.37 5.73 33.92
N GLY A 298 1.43 6.11 34.62
CA GLY A 298 2.80 5.63 34.37
C GLY A 298 3.54 6.37 33.25
N SER A 299 4.39 5.64 32.52
CA SER A 299 5.15 6.16 31.39
C SER A 299 4.50 5.81 30.05
N PHE A 300 4.69 6.66 29.05
CA PHE A 300 4.21 6.42 27.70
C PHE A 300 5.21 6.98 26.67
N LYS A 301 5.09 6.53 25.42
CA LYS A 301 5.80 7.11 24.28
C LYS A 301 4.99 8.24 23.65
N LEU A 302 5.63 9.37 23.35
CA LEU A 302 5.00 10.47 22.62
C LEU A 302 5.50 10.50 21.18
N LEU A 303 4.58 10.43 20.23
CA LEU A 303 4.82 10.65 18.82
C LEU A 303 4.23 12.01 18.40
N GLU A 304 5.09 12.93 17.97
CA GLU A 304 4.68 14.25 17.47
C GLU A 304 4.81 14.34 15.95
N LEU A 305 3.73 14.71 15.26
CA LEU A 305 3.66 14.74 13.80
C LEU A 305 3.33 16.14 13.27
N ASN A 306 4.11 16.60 12.30
CA ASN A 306 3.82 17.80 11.52
C ASN A 306 3.45 17.38 10.10
N LEU A 307 2.15 17.34 9.82
CA LEU A 307 1.60 16.84 8.58
C LEU A 307 1.28 18.00 7.65
N VAL A 308 1.76 17.90 6.40
CA VAL A 308 1.55 18.92 5.37
C VAL A 308 0.89 18.26 4.17
N LEU A 309 -0.32 18.70 3.86
CA LEU A 309 -1.12 18.19 2.73
C LEU A 309 -0.92 19.06 1.49
N LEU A 310 -0.87 18.40 0.34
CA LEU A 310 -0.97 19.04 -0.97
C LEU A 310 -2.43 19.24 -1.33
N SER A 311 -2.74 20.39 -1.93
CA SER A 311 -4.01 20.52 -2.64
C SER A 311 -4.06 19.58 -3.85
N GLU A 312 -5.26 19.24 -4.31
CA GLU A 312 -5.45 18.46 -5.55
C GLU A 312 -4.79 19.16 -6.77
N GLU A 313 -4.81 20.49 -6.78
CA GLU A 313 -4.17 21.30 -7.83
C GLU A 313 -2.64 21.19 -7.78
N GLN A 314 -2.05 21.34 -6.59
CA GLN A 314 -0.60 21.17 -6.39
C GLN A 314 -0.17 19.75 -6.78
N LYS A 315 -0.95 18.75 -6.36
CA LYS A 315 -0.72 17.35 -6.73
C LYS A 315 -0.67 17.14 -8.24
N LYS A 316 -1.67 17.64 -8.94
CA LYS A 316 -1.77 17.54 -10.41
C LYS A 316 -0.63 18.28 -11.10
N ALA A 317 -0.26 19.47 -10.60
CA ALA A 317 0.84 20.26 -11.14
C ALA A 317 2.19 19.53 -10.98
N ASN A 318 2.45 18.98 -9.79
CA ASN A 318 3.69 18.24 -9.48
C ASN A 318 3.78 16.98 -10.33
N ARG A 319 2.67 16.27 -10.54
CA ARG A 319 2.64 15.12 -11.44
C ARG A 319 2.94 15.50 -12.89
N ALA A 320 2.28 16.55 -13.39
CA ALA A 320 2.53 17.03 -14.75
C ALA A 320 3.99 17.50 -14.95
N GLN A 321 4.61 18.08 -13.92
CA GLN A 321 6.04 18.43 -13.95
C GLN A 321 6.92 17.19 -13.99
N TYR A 322 6.68 16.22 -13.11
CA TYR A 322 7.41 14.96 -13.07
C TYR A 322 7.36 14.24 -14.43
N ASP A 323 6.19 14.16 -15.04
CA ASP A 323 6.01 13.49 -16.33
C ASP A 323 6.77 14.21 -17.48
N ARG A 324 6.89 15.55 -17.43
CA ARG A 324 7.70 16.32 -18.39
C ARG A 324 9.20 16.08 -18.20
N GLU A 325 9.67 16.05 -16.97
CA GLU A 325 11.09 15.83 -16.64
C GLU A 325 11.56 14.41 -17.02
N HIS A 326 10.65 13.44 -17.08
CA HIS A 326 10.93 12.04 -17.35
C HIS A 326 10.44 11.54 -18.72
N GLY A 327 10.02 12.45 -19.61
CA GLY A 327 9.65 12.10 -20.99
C GLY A 327 8.46 11.14 -21.11
N ILE A 328 7.50 11.18 -20.18
CA ILE A 328 6.35 10.25 -20.16
C ILE A 328 5.26 10.68 -21.18
N TYR A 329 5.36 11.89 -21.74
CA TYR A 329 4.41 12.48 -22.70
C TYR A 329 5.04 12.76 -24.09
N GLU A 330 5.99 11.93 -24.54
CA GLU A 330 6.40 11.87 -25.95
C GLU A 330 6.09 10.50 -26.56
#